data_AF-A0A957DR72-F1
#
_entry.id   AF-A0A957DR72-F1
#
_cell.length_a   1.000
_cell.length_b   1.000
_cell.length_c   1.000
_cell.angle_alpha   90.00
_cell.angle_beta   90.00
_cell.angle_gamma   90.00
#
_symmetry.space_group_name_H-M   'P 1'
#
loop_
_entity.id
_entity.type
_entity.pdbx_description
1 polymer ?
#
loop_
_entity_poly.entity_id
_entity_poly.type
_entity_poly.pdbx_seq_one_letter_code
_entity_poly.pdbx_strand_id
1 'polypeptide(L)'
;QDGLNRWWPPTLMMFGPHDSESTNSEVLMRWGIKTKSNDELRQEFINEEVPEIHALGLTIPDPDLHFDEESGNWIIGPIDWAEFWRVVKGNGPMNAERLAARRDAHENGRWVREAMAAYAERQS
;
A
#
# COMPACT_ATOMS: atom_id res chain seq x y z
N GLN A 1 20.22 -2.62 1.45
CA GLN A 1 20.13 -2.22 0.04
C GLN A 1 19.10 -3.04 -0.75
N ASP A 2 19.30 -4.35 -0.98
CA ASP A 2 18.38 -5.15 -1.84
C ASP A 2 16.89 -5.06 -1.46
N GLY A 3 16.59 -5.14 -0.16
CA GLY A 3 15.21 -4.99 0.32
C GLY A 3 14.60 -3.63 -0.06
N LEU A 4 15.34 -2.55 0.10
CA LEU A 4 14.91 -1.20 -0.27
C LEU A 4 14.67 -1.09 -1.78
N ASN A 5 15.58 -1.65 -2.59
CA ASN A 5 15.44 -1.66 -4.05
C ASN A 5 14.12 -2.30 -4.51
N ARG A 6 13.68 -3.36 -3.83
CA ARG A 6 12.45 -4.10 -4.17
C ARG A 6 11.19 -3.46 -3.60
N TRP A 7 11.27 -2.89 -2.40
CA TRP A 7 10.09 -2.44 -1.66
C TRP A 7 9.79 -0.95 -1.80
N TRP A 8 10.76 -0.12 -2.21
CA TRP A 8 10.54 1.32 -2.32
C TRP A 8 9.38 1.69 -3.28
N PRO A 9 9.36 1.25 -4.56
CA PRO A 9 8.25 1.60 -5.44
C PRO A 9 6.89 1.05 -4.96
N PRO A 10 6.77 -0.24 -4.53
CA PRO A 10 5.52 -0.75 -3.97
C PRO A 10 5.03 0.01 -2.72
N THR A 11 5.93 0.46 -1.85
CA THR A 11 5.55 1.22 -0.64
C THR A 11 4.91 2.55 -1.02
N LEU A 12 5.47 3.28 -1.99
CA LEU A 12 4.88 4.54 -2.47
C LEU A 12 3.50 4.34 -3.12
N MET A 13 3.28 3.19 -3.75
CA MET A 13 1.99 2.81 -4.33
C MET A 13 0.93 2.46 -3.27
N MET A 14 1.31 2.20 -2.01
CA MET A 14 0.35 1.87 -0.94
C MET A 14 -0.58 3.03 -0.58
N PHE A 15 -0.14 4.27 -0.82
CA PHE A 15 -0.97 5.47 -0.64
C PHE A 15 -2.07 5.59 -1.70
N GLY A 16 -2.07 4.75 -2.73
CA GLY A 16 -3.08 4.72 -3.79
C GLY A 16 -2.73 5.62 -4.98
N PRO A 17 -3.65 5.71 -5.95
CA PRO A 17 -3.44 6.49 -7.16
C PRO A 17 -3.39 7.99 -6.87
N HIS A 18 -2.91 8.75 -7.86
CA HIS A 18 -2.94 10.21 -7.84
C HIS A 18 -4.34 10.73 -7.53
N ASP A 19 -4.45 11.86 -6.84
CA ASP A 19 -5.73 12.40 -6.39
C ASP A 19 -6.71 12.65 -7.54
N SER A 20 -6.18 13.01 -8.72
CA SER A 20 -6.97 13.20 -9.96
C SER A 20 -7.65 11.91 -10.47
N GLU A 21 -7.14 10.74 -10.10
CA GLU A 21 -7.68 9.43 -10.50
C GLU A 21 -8.45 8.76 -9.34
N SER A 22 -8.54 9.42 -8.19
CA SER A 22 -9.14 8.87 -6.99
C SER A 22 -10.63 9.21 -6.88
N THR A 23 -11.47 8.41 -7.56
CA THR A 23 -12.93 8.63 -7.66
C THR A 23 -13.66 8.72 -6.32
N ASN A 24 -13.12 8.12 -5.26
CA ASN A 24 -13.74 8.08 -3.94
C ASN A 24 -13.26 9.20 -3.00
N SER A 25 -12.20 9.93 -3.37
CA SER A 25 -11.55 10.88 -2.45
C SER A 25 -12.47 12.02 -2.04
N GLU A 26 -13.25 12.60 -2.95
CA GLU A 26 -14.14 13.73 -2.64
C GLU A 26 -15.19 13.37 -1.57
N VAL A 27 -15.82 12.20 -1.70
CA VAL A 27 -16.85 11.73 -0.76
C VAL A 27 -16.25 11.39 0.59
N LEU A 28 -15.11 10.69 0.60
CA LEU A 28 -14.44 10.28 1.84
C LEU A 28 -13.88 11.48 2.63
N MET A 29 -13.36 12.50 1.93
CA MET A 29 -12.93 13.74 2.55
C MET A 29 -14.11 14.51 3.13
N ARG A 30 -15.23 14.60 2.39
CA ARG A 30 -16.45 15.27 2.85
C ARG A 30 -17.03 14.64 4.12
N TRP A 31 -16.95 13.33 4.24
CA TRP A 31 -17.40 12.60 5.43
C TRP A 31 -16.35 12.53 6.55
N GLY A 32 -15.17 13.13 6.35
CA GLY A 32 -14.08 13.09 7.34
C GLY A 32 -13.47 11.70 7.56
N ILE A 33 -13.71 10.76 6.64
CA ILE A 33 -13.10 9.42 6.67
C ILE A 33 -11.65 9.49 6.19
N LYS A 34 -11.40 10.30 5.16
CA LYS A 34 -10.07 10.64 4.69
C LYS A 34 -9.77 12.07 5.16
N THR A 35 -8.65 12.28 5.82
CA THR A 35 -8.27 13.59 6.39
C THR A 35 -7.21 14.32 5.57
N LYS A 36 -6.43 13.57 4.78
CA LYS A 36 -5.38 14.06 3.88
C LYS A 36 -5.48 13.30 2.56
N SER A 37 -5.08 13.94 1.47
CA SER A 37 -5.09 13.36 0.13
C SER A 37 -4.09 12.19 -0.01
N ASN A 38 -4.19 11.43 -1.10
CA ASN A 38 -3.24 10.32 -1.32
C ASN A 38 -1.84 10.87 -1.58
N ASP A 39 -1.76 11.94 -2.38
CA ASP A 39 -0.50 12.56 -2.75
C ASP A 39 0.12 13.34 -1.58
N GLU A 40 -0.69 14.00 -0.74
CA GLU A 40 -0.25 14.64 0.50
C GLU A 40 0.41 13.64 1.45
N LEU A 41 -0.26 12.52 1.74
CA LEU A 41 0.30 11.48 2.63
C LEU A 41 1.57 10.85 2.04
N ARG A 42 1.61 10.65 0.72
CA ARG A 42 2.80 10.13 0.05
C ARG A 42 3.97 11.11 0.17
N GLN A 43 3.72 12.40 -0.03
CA GLN A 43 4.75 13.43 0.06
C GLN A 43 5.30 13.56 1.48
N GLU A 44 4.43 13.55 2.50
CA GLU A 44 4.84 13.56 3.90
C GLU A 44 5.74 12.36 4.22
N PHE A 45 5.33 11.16 3.81
CA PHE A 45 6.12 9.94 3.99
C PHE A 45 7.50 10.04 3.34
N ILE A 46 7.59 10.53 2.10
CA ILE A 46 8.87 10.71 1.41
C ILE A 46 9.77 11.70 2.17
N ASN A 47 9.20 12.82 2.61
CA ASN A 47 9.96 13.84 3.32
C ASN A 47 10.52 13.35 4.66
N GLU A 48 9.78 12.50 5.36
CA GLU A 48 10.21 11.92 6.64
C GLU A 48 11.24 10.81 6.44
N GLU A 49 11.02 9.90 5.49
CA GLU A 49 11.80 8.67 5.34
C GLU A 49 13.09 8.85 4.54
N VAL A 50 13.12 9.74 3.53
CA VAL A 50 14.32 9.94 2.70
C VAL A 50 15.54 10.34 3.55
N PRO A 51 15.44 11.33 4.47
CA PRO A 51 16.54 11.66 5.38
C PRO A 51 16.98 10.49 6.26
N GLU A 52 16.04 9.70 6.78
CA GLU A 52 16.35 8.53 7.62
C GLU A 52 17.08 7.44 6.83
N ILE A 53 16.63 7.13 5.63
CA ILE A 53 17.26 6.17 4.73
C ILE A 53 18.68 6.62 4.36
N HIS A 54 18.87 7.90 4.04
CA HIS A 54 20.20 8.46 3.79
C HIS A 54 21.09 8.43 5.05
N ALA A 55 20.55 8.70 6.24
CA ALA A 55 21.29 8.60 7.50
C ALA A 55 21.74 7.16 7.80
N LEU A 56 20.98 6.16 7.36
CA LEU A 56 21.35 4.74 7.41
C LEU A 56 22.42 4.36 6.36
N GLY A 57 22.85 5.28 5.51
CA GLY A 57 23.84 5.03 4.45
C GLY A 57 23.30 4.20 3.28
N LEU A 58 21.97 4.15 3.13
CA LEU A 58 21.31 3.47 2.02
C LEU A 58 21.02 4.44 0.88
N THR A 59 20.92 3.91 -0.34
CA THR A 59 20.55 4.69 -1.52
C THR A 59 19.14 4.32 -1.95
N ILE A 60 18.31 5.30 -2.23
CA ILE A 60 16.95 5.07 -2.75
C ILE A 60 17.06 4.73 -4.24
N PRO A 61 16.34 3.70 -4.73
CA PRO A 61 16.39 3.25 -6.13
C PRO A 61 15.58 4.18 -7.06
N ASP A 62 15.83 5.49 -6.98
CA ASP A 62 15.15 6.51 -7.78
C ASP A 62 16.19 7.52 -8.33
N PRO A 63 16.52 7.47 -9.64
CA PRO A 63 17.49 8.37 -10.25
C PRO A 63 17.06 9.85 -10.25
N ASP A 64 15.76 10.12 -10.21
CA ASP A 64 15.21 11.48 -10.29
C ASP A 64 15.01 12.09 -8.90
N LEU A 65 15.32 11.34 -7.83
CA LEU A 65 15.18 11.81 -6.45
C LEU A 65 16.11 13.00 -6.18
N HIS A 66 15.52 14.13 -5.79
CA HIS A 66 16.27 15.30 -5.35
C HIS A 66 15.50 16.09 -4.29
N PHE A 67 16.23 16.86 -3.50
CA PHE A 67 15.64 17.80 -2.57
C PHE A 67 15.41 19.14 -3.28
N ASP A 68 14.17 19.63 -3.25
CA ASP A 68 13.81 20.94 -3.77
C ASP A 68 13.82 21.96 -2.62
N GLU A 69 14.79 22.89 -2.64
CA GLU A 69 14.96 23.91 -1.61
C GLU A 69 13.80 24.93 -1.59
N GLU A 70 13.10 25.14 -2.71
CA GLU A 70 12.00 26.10 -2.81
C GLU A 70 10.75 25.59 -2.11
N SER A 71 10.36 24.34 -2.36
CA SER A 71 9.20 23.73 -1.70
C SER A 71 9.52 23.06 -0.35
N GLY A 72 10.80 22.81 -0.05
CA GLY A 72 11.24 22.09 1.14
C GLY A 72 10.91 20.59 1.10
N ASN A 73 10.65 20.03 -0.07
CA ASN A 73 10.22 18.66 -0.27
C ASN A 73 11.25 17.83 -1.03
N TRP A 74 11.27 16.53 -0.75
CA TRP A 74 11.94 15.55 -1.60
C TRP A 74 11.04 15.18 -2.77
N ILE A 75 11.52 15.43 -3.98
CA ILE A 75 10.81 15.15 -5.22
C ILE A 75 11.27 13.81 -5.76
N ILE A 76 10.32 12.92 -6.04
CA ILE A 76 10.55 11.58 -6.60
C ILE A 76 10.32 11.55 -8.11
N GLY A 77 10.86 10.53 -8.77
CA GLY A 77 10.55 10.20 -10.15
C GLY A 77 9.13 9.67 -10.36
N PRO A 78 8.73 9.44 -11.62
CA PRO A 78 7.40 8.94 -11.94
C PRO A 78 7.19 7.51 -11.42
N ILE A 79 6.06 7.31 -10.74
CA ILE A 79 5.62 5.98 -10.30
C ILE A 79 5.08 5.19 -11.49
N ASP A 80 5.41 3.90 -11.60
CA ASP A 80 4.82 3.00 -12.59
C ASP A 80 3.36 2.67 -12.24
N TRP A 81 2.45 3.55 -12.67
CA TRP A 81 1.01 3.37 -12.49
C TRP A 81 0.44 2.19 -13.28
N ALA A 82 1.11 1.73 -14.35
CA ALA A 82 0.67 0.57 -15.10
C ALA A 82 0.89 -0.72 -14.28
N GLU A 83 2.04 -0.82 -13.60
CA GLU A 83 2.30 -1.87 -12.63
C GLU A 83 1.28 -1.82 -11.47
N PHE A 84 1.05 -0.64 -10.89
CA PHE A 84 0.07 -0.47 -9.82
C PHE A 84 -1.30 -1.06 -10.19
N TRP A 85 -1.88 -0.65 -11.32
CA TRP A 85 -3.18 -1.14 -11.75
C TRP A 85 -3.19 -2.62 -12.11
N ARG A 86 -2.08 -3.16 -12.63
CA ARG A 86 -1.91 -4.60 -12.88
C ARG A 86 -1.98 -5.40 -11.58
N VAL A 87 -1.28 -4.95 -10.54
CA VAL A 87 -1.25 -5.61 -9.22
C VAL A 87 -2.62 -5.52 -8.54
N VAL A 88 -3.26 -4.35 -8.55
CA VAL A 88 -4.60 -4.14 -7.98
C VAL A 88 -5.65 -5.04 -8.64
N LYS A 89 -5.55 -5.24 -9.97
CA LYS A 89 -6.46 -6.13 -10.73
C LYS A 89 -6.18 -7.63 -10.52
N GLY A 90 -5.26 -8.01 -9.64
CA GLY A 90 -4.98 -9.41 -9.33
C GLY A 90 -3.88 -10.06 -10.14
N ASN A 91 -3.17 -9.31 -10.99
CA ASN A 91 -2.11 -9.81 -11.87
C ASN A 91 -0.70 -9.45 -11.38
N GLY A 92 -0.53 -9.26 -10.08
CA GLY A 92 0.78 -9.09 -9.44
C GLY A 92 1.43 -10.42 -9.06
N PRO A 93 2.67 -10.38 -8.54
CA PRO A 93 3.52 -11.56 -8.40
C PRO A 93 2.97 -12.64 -7.47
N MET A 94 2.21 -12.27 -6.42
CA MET A 94 1.70 -13.22 -5.43
C MET A 94 0.17 -13.20 -5.29
N ASN A 95 -0.58 -12.49 -6.12
CA ASN A 95 -2.03 -12.32 -5.94
C ASN A 95 -2.77 -13.67 -5.94
N ALA A 96 -2.45 -14.55 -6.89
CA ALA A 96 -3.06 -15.88 -6.99
C ALA A 96 -2.75 -16.74 -5.76
N GLU A 97 -1.49 -16.76 -5.33
CA GLU A 97 -1.02 -17.52 -4.16
C GLU A 97 -1.63 -17.02 -2.87
N ARG A 98 -1.71 -15.69 -2.68
CA ARG A 98 -2.35 -15.08 -1.50
C ARG A 98 -3.83 -15.44 -1.40
N LEU A 99 -4.55 -15.35 -2.52
CA LEU A 99 -5.97 -15.72 -2.56
C LEU A 99 -6.16 -17.22 -2.37
N ALA A 100 -5.30 -18.06 -2.96
CA ALA A 100 -5.33 -19.51 -2.78
C ALA A 100 -5.13 -19.87 -1.29
N ALA A 101 -4.08 -19.36 -0.65
CA ALA A 101 -3.82 -19.61 0.76
C ALA A 101 -4.99 -19.19 1.67
N ARG A 102 -5.66 -18.05 1.36
CA ARG A 102 -6.85 -17.61 2.11
C ARG A 102 -8.06 -18.51 1.87
N ARG A 103 -8.31 -18.92 0.62
CA ARG A 103 -9.37 -19.88 0.28
C ARG A 103 -9.13 -21.21 0.98
N ASP A 104 -7.91 -21.74 0.89
CA ASP A 104 -7.54 -23.02 1.49
C ASP A 104 -7.70 -22.99 3.01
N ALA A 105 -7.23 -21.93 3.68
CA ALA A 105 -7.44 -21.76 5.12
C ALA A 105 -8.93 -21.67 5.48
N HIS A 106 -9.74 -20.99 4.67
CA HIS A 106 -11.18 -20.91 4.86
C HIS A 106 -11.84 -22.26 4.68
N GLU A 107 -11.55 -22.99 3.60
CA GLU A 107 -12.16 -24.28 3.31
C GLU A 107 -11.75 -25.35 4.31
N ASN A 108 -10.46 -25.48 4.58
CA ASN A 108 -9.95 -26.47 5.54
C ASN A 108 -10.38 -26.16 6.98
N GLY A 109 -10.64 -24.89 7.30
CA GLY A 109 -11.18 -24.45 8.58
C GLY A 109 -12.71 -24.57 8.70
N ARG A 110 -13.42 -25.06 7.66
CA ARG A 110 -14.89 -25.14 7.63
C ARG A 110 -15.46 -25.94 8.80
N TRP A 111 -14.92 -27.13 9.05
CA TRP A 111 -15.39 -28.00 10.12
C TRP A 111 -15.27 -27.35 11.50
N VAL A 112 -14.23 -26.53 11.73
CA VAL A 112 -14.07 -25.80 13.00
C VAL A 112 -15.19 -24.79 13.17
N ARG A 113 -15.51 -24.04 12.11
CA ARG A 113 -16.60 -23.06 12.15
C ARG A 113 -17.95 -23.73 12.39
N GLU A 114 -18.20 -24.86 11.72
CA GLU A 114 -19.43 -25.65 11.91
C GLU A 114 -19.52 -26.25 13.32
N ALA A 115 -18.42 -26.80 13.85
CA ALA A 115 -18.37 -27.33 15.21
C ALA A 115 -18.62 -26.24 16.27
N MET A 116 -18.02 -25.07 16.10
CA MET A 116 -18.22 -23.94 17.01
C MET A 116 -19.66 -23.42 16.96
N ALA A 117 -20.27 -23.34 15.77
CA ALA A 117 -21.66 -22.93 15.62
C ALA A 117 -22.62 -23.92 16.30
N ALA A 118 -22.47 -25.22 16.04
CA ALA A 118 -23.30 -26.26 16.66
C ALA A 118 -23.13 -26.32 18.19
N TYR A 119 -21.92 -26.09 18.71
CA TYR A 119 -21.69 -26.00 20.15
C TYR A 119 -22.41 -24.78 20.76
N ALA A 120 -22.34 -23.62 20.11
CA ALA A 120 -23.02 -22.41 20.56
C ALA A 120 -24.54 -22.58 20.58
N GLU A 121 -25.13 -23.21 19.56
CA GLU A 121 -26.57 -23.52 19.51
C GLU A 121 -27.02 -24.43 20.64
N ARG A 122 -26.18 -25.40 21.06
CA ARG A 122 -26.49 -26.29 22.19
C ARG A 122 -26.46 -25.58 23.55
N GLN A 123 -25.69 -24.51 23.67
CA GLN A 123 -25.52 -23.75 24.92
C GLN A 123 -26.55 -22.62 25.09
N SER A 124 -27.37 -22.36 24.06
CA SER A 124 -28.50 -21.42 24.11
C SER A 124 -29.80 -22.10 24.50
#